data_AF-A0A2J8QU85-F1
#
_entry.id   AF-A0A2J8QU85-F1
#
_cell.length_a   1.000
_cell.length_b   1.000
_cell.length_c   1.000
_cell.angle_alpha   90.00
_cell.angle_beta   90.00
_cell.angle_gamma   90.00
#
_symmetry.space_group_name_H-M   'P 1'
#
loop_
_entity.id
_entity.type
_entity.pdbx_description
1 polymer ?
#
loop_
_entity_poly.entity_id
_entity_poly.type
_entity_poly.pdbx_seq_one_letter_code
_entity_poly.pdbx_strand_id
1 'polypeptide(L)'
;MARKLSVLEVLLIIFCLIVVTIDILLLLLVLEETSDTSFTPECPEIPQSERIDCTPDQEVTEDICRWQYKCCWSPVADANVPRCFFPWNWGYEASNGHTNTSTGFTAQLKRLPSPSLFGNDVATTLFTAEYQTSNRFHFKITDFNNIRYEVSHENINLVDGSADASNLSYYVEVTDKPFSIKIMRTSNRRVLLDTSIGPLQFAQQYLQLSFRLPSANVYGLGEHVHQQYRHNMTWKTWPIFTRDATPTEGMINLYGAHTFFLCLEDASGSSFGVFLMNNNAMEVTLQPAPAITYRTIGGILDFYVFLGNTPEQVVQEYLELVGRPFLPPYWSLGFQLSRRDYGGINKLKEVVSRNRLAEIPYDVQYSDIDYMDGKKDFTVDEVAYSGLPDFVKELHDNGQKYLIIMNPGISKNSNYEPYNNGSLKRVWILGNNGFAVGEGYPGPTVFPDYTNPVCTEWWTDQVAKFHDHLEFDGVWIVSYYS
;
A
#
# COMPACT_ATOMS: atom_id res chain seq x y z
N MET A 1 78.26 23.93 -4.66
CA MET A 1 77.69 25.30 -4.80
C MET A 1 76.17 25.13 -4.79
N ALA A 2 75.52 25.29 -3.62
CA ALA A 2 74.07 25.07 -3.51
C ALA A 2 73.33 26.31 -4.03
N ARG A 3 72.60 26.16 -5.13
CA ARG A 3 71.77 27.22 -5.72
C ARG A 3 70.62 27.52 -4.74
N LYS A 4 70.58 28.73 -4.19
CA LYS A 4 69.45 29.18 -3.36
C LYS A 4 68.23 29.33 -4.26
N LEU A 5 67.21 28.49 -4.04
CA LEU A 5 65.92 28.61 -4.72
C LEU A 5 65.27 29.94 -4.33
N SER A 6 64.71 30.63 -5.32
CA SER A 6 63.91 31.83 -5.10
C SER A 6 62.61 31.48 -4.38
N VAL A 7 62.01 32.45 -3.69
CA VAL A 7 60.72 32.27 -2.99
C VAL A 7 59.64 31.76 -3.95
N LEU A 8 59.66 32.19 -5.20
CA LEU A 8 58.73 31.74 -6.24
C LEU A 8 58.95 30.26 -6.62
N GLU A 9 60.21 29.82 -6.75
CA GLU A 9 60.53 28.41 -7.01
C GLU A 9 60.09 27.51 -5.84
N VAL A 10 60.24 27.98 -4.59
CA VAL A 10 59.76 27.24 -3.40
C VAL A 10 58.23 27.13 -3.39
N LEU A 11 57.52 28.23 -3.69
CA LEU A 11 56.05 28.22 -3.76
C LEU A 11 55.51 27.32 -4.87
N LEU A 12 56.17 27.30 -6.04
CA LEU A 12 55.82 26.40 -7.14
C LEU A 12 56.03 24.93 -6.78
N ILE A 13 57.13 24.61 -6.08
CA ILE A 13 57.38 23.24 -5.59
C ILE A 13 56.30 22.82 -4.58
N ILE A 14 55.94 23.69 -3.65
CA ILE A 14 54.86 23.41 -2.67
C ILE A 14 53.52 23.22 -3.38
N PHE A 15 53.20 24.06 -4.37
CA PHE A 15 51.96 23.95 -5.14
C PHE A 15 51.92 22.63 -5.93
N CYS A 16 53.00 22.26 -6.63
CA CYS A 16 53.07 20.98 -7.33
C CYS A 16 52.95 19.78 -6.39
N LEU A 17 53.55 19.84 -5.19
CA LEU A 17 53.40 18.79 -4.18
C LEU A 17 51.95 18.68 -3.70
N ILE A 18 51.27 19.80 -3.45
CA ILE A 18 49.84 19.80 -3.06
C ILE A 18 48.98 19.19 -4.15
N VAL A 19 49.16 19.58 -5.41
CA VAL A 19 48.40 19.03 -6.54
C VAL A 19 48.63 17.53 -6.69
N VAL A 20 49.88 17.07 -6.64
CA VAL A 20 50.20 15.64 -6.70
C VAL A 20 49.60 14.88 -5.52
N THR A 21 49.58 15.48 -4.32
CA THR A 21 48.99 14.84 -3.14
C THR A 21 47.46 14.75 -3.28
N ILE A 22 46.81 15.77 -3.83
CA ILE A 22 45.37 15.77 -4.12
C ILE A 22 45.03 14.75 -5.21
N ASP A 23 45.83 14.68 -6.28
CA ASP A 23 45.65 13.70 -7.35
C ASP A 23 45.85 12.27 -6.85
N ILE A 24 46.84 12.03 -5.99
CA ILE A 24 47.03 10.72 -5.33
C ILE A 24 45.86 10.42 -4.40
N LEU A 25 45.35 11.40 -3.64
CA LEU A 25 44.20 11.21 -2.77
C LEU A 25 42.92 10.91 -3.56
N LEU A 26 42.70 11.61 -4.68
CA LEU A 26 41.60 11.35 -5.62
C LEU A 26 41.76 9.98 -6.28
N LEU A 27 42.98 9.60 -6.69
CA LEU A 27 43.24 8.27 -7.25
C LEU A 27 43.03 7.18 -6.20
N LEU A 28 43.42 7.40 -4.95
CA LEU A 28 43.17 6.49 -3.84
C LEU A 28 41.67 6.40 -3.51
N LEU A 29 40.93 7.51 -3.51
CA LEU A 29 39.46 7.51 -3.37
C LEU A 29 38.77 6.74 -4.50
N VAL A 30 39.25 6.88 -5.74
CA VAL A 30 38.76 6.12 -6.91
C VAL A 30 39.16 4.64 -6.83
N LEU A 31 40.34 4.32 -6.28
CA LEU A 31 40.80 2.93 -6.12
C LEU A 31 40.16 2.24 -4.91
N GLU A 32 39.84 2.96 -3.84
CA GLU A 32 39.17 2.45 -2.64
C GLU A 32 37.70 2.06 -2.92
N GLU A 33 37.09 2.62 -3.99
CA GLU A 33 35.81 2.15 -4.55
C GLU A 33 35.90 0.85 -5.36
N THR A 34 37.10 0.29 -5.61
CA THR A 34 37.27 -0.93 -6.43
C THR A 34 37.74 -2.15 -5.66
N SER A 35 37.32 -2.30 -4.40
CA SER A 35 37.25 -3.64 -3.78
C SER A 35 35.98 -4.37 -4.23
N ASP A 36 35.81 -4.47 -5.56
CA ASP A 36 34.75 -5.25 -6.19
C ASP A 36 35.08 -6.73 -5.92
N THR A 37 34.51 -7.29 -4.84
CA THR A 37 34.33 -8.73 -4.75
C THR A 37 33.50 -9.10 -5.98
N SER A 38 34.16 -9.57 -7.04
CA SER A 38 33.55 -9.69 -8.37
C SER A 38 32.34 -10.61 -8.33
N PHE A 39 31.16 -10.04 -8.06
CA PHE A 39 29.92 -10.78 -8.04
C PHE A 39 29.66 -11.30 -9.45
N THR A 40 29.56 -12.63 -9.57
CA THR A 40 29.26 -13.29 -10.84
C THR A 40 27.84 -13.85 -10.77
N PRO A 41 26.91 -13.39 -11.61
CA PRO A 41 25.53 -13.89 -11.58
C PRO A 41 25.45 -15.35 -11.98
N GLU A 42 24.82 -16.17 -11.14
CA GLU A 42 24.49 -17.56 -11.46
C GLU A 42 23.17 -17.60 -12.21
N CYS A 43 23.28 -17.59 -13.55
CA CYS A 43 22.10 -17.46 -14.41
C CYS A 43 21.36 -18.76 -14.64
N PRO A 44 20.07 -18.82 -14.28
CA PRO A 44 19.32 -20.04 -14.38
C PRO A 44 18.73 -20.27 -15.76
N GLU A 45 18.71 -21.53 -16.19
CA GLU A 45 17.90 -21.97 -17.34
C GLU A 45 16.46 -22.23 -16.88
N ILE A 46 15.66 -21.17 -16.85
CA ILE A 46 14.25 -21.21 -16.40
C ILE A 46 13.27 -20.83 -17.51
N PRO A 47 12.02 -21.33 -17.44
CA PRO A 47 10.95 -20.90 -18.34
C PRO A 47 10.78 -19.37 -18.32
N GLN A 48 10.42 -18.80 -19.47
CA GLN A 48 10.17 -17.36 -19.60
C GLN A 48 9.12 -16.84 -18.61
N SER A 49 8.10 -17.66 -18.34
CA SER A 49 7.02 -17.36 -17.39
C SER A 49 7.47 -17.23 -15.94
N GLU A 50 8.64 -17.77 -15.58
CA GLU A 50 9.19 -17.79 -14.22
C GLU A 50 10.26 -16.73 -13.97
N ARG A 51 10.61 -15.95 -15.00
CA ARG A 51 11.61 -14.87 -14.86
C ARG A 51 11.04 -13.78 -13.96
N ILE A 52 11.76 -13.45 -12.89
CA ILE A 52 11.48 -12.29 -12.05
C ILE A 52 12.32 -11.13 -12.57
N ASP A 53 11.65 -10.05 -12.96
CA ASP A 53 12.28 -8.85 -13.53
C ASP A 53 13.25 -8.20 -12.54
N CYS A 54 14.51 -8.03 -12.97
CA CYS A 54 15.56 -7.39 -12.17
C CYS A 54 15.61 -5.86 -12.35
N THR A 55 14.99 -5.34 -13.42
CA THR A 55 14.99 -3.91 -13.74
C THR A 55 13.55 -3.43 -13.94
N PRO A 56 12.71 -3.53 -12.89
CA PRO A 56 11.32 -3.09 -13.00
C PRO A 56 11.24 -1.64 -13.47
N ASP A 57 10.30 -1.37 -14.37
CA ASP A 57 10.05 -0.08 -15.01
C ASP A 57 11.18 0.49 -15.89
N GLN A 58 12.19 -0.32 -16.24
CA GLN A 58 13.29 0.12 -17.10
C GLN A 58 13.56 -0.85 -18.25
N GLU A 59 13.44 -0.36 -19.48
CA GLU A 59 14.02 -1.06 -20.61
C GLU A 59 15.54 -0.88 -20.62
N VAL A 60 16.25 -1.96 -20.27
CA VAL A 60 17.72 -1.98 -20.23
C VAL A 60 18.31 -2.76 -21.40
N THR A 61 19.53 -2.40 -21.79
CA THR A 61 20.33 -3.16 -22.76
C THR A 61 20.98 -4.38 -22.10
N GLU A 62 21.47 -5.32 -22.91
CA GLU A 62 22.24 -6.47 -22.42
C GLU A 62 23.43 -6.05 -21.57
N ASP A 63 24.18 -5.04 -22.01
CA ASP A 63 25.36 -4.56 -21.30
C ASP A 63 25.00 -3.96 -19.94
N ILE A 64 23.93 -3.15 -19.88
CA ILE A 64 23.47 -2.56 -18.61
C ILE A 64 23.00 -3.67 -17.66
N CYS A 65 22.20 -4.62 -18.14
CA CYS A 65 21.74 -5.75 -17.34
C CYS A 65 22.90 -6.57 -16.76
N ARG A 66 23.87 -6.95 -17.60
CA ARG A 66 24.98 -7.84 -17.20
C ARG A 66 26.07 -7.14 -16.41
N TRP A 67 26.40 -5.90 -16.75
CA TRP A 67 27.60 -5.24 -16.20
C TRP A 67 27.30 -4.25 -15.09
N GLN A 68 26.17 -3.57 -15.15
CA GLN A 68 25.75 -2.60 -14.12
C GLN A 68 24.90 -3.27 -13.04
N TYR A 69 23.78 -3.91 -13.43
CA TYR A 69 22.91 -4.59 -12.47
C TYR A 69 23.42 -5.98 -12.05
N LYS A 70 24.37 -6.55 -12.82
CA LYS A 70 24.85 -7.94 -12.69
C LYS A 70 23.70 -8.95 -12.61
N CYS A 71 22.70 -8.77 -13.47
CA CYS A 71 21.59 -9.68 -13.62
C CYS A 71 21.76 -10.56 -14.87
N CYS A 72 20.81 -11.47 -15.06
CA CYS A 72 20.82 -12.41 -16.17
C CYS A 72 20.09 -11.84 -17.38
N TRP A 73 20.72 -11.95 -18.54
CA TRP A 73 20.13 -11.51 -19.79
C TRP A 73 19.82 -12.69 -20.71
N SER A 74 18.60 -12.74 -21.21
CA SER A 74 18.19 -13.68 -22.26
C SER A 74 17.12 -13.04 -23.15
N PRO A 75 17.39 -12.89 -24.46
CA PRO A 75 16.48 -12.21 -25.37
C PRO A 75 15.16 -12.98 -25.55
N VAL A 76 14.07 -12.23 -25.71
CA VAL A 76 12.70 -12.75 -25.92
C VAL A 76 11.94 -11.88 -26.91
N ALA A 77 11.02 -12.51 -27.66
CA ALA A 77 10.21 -11.82 -28.67
C ALA A 77 9.05 -11.03 -28.05
N ASP A 78 8.42 -11.56 -27.00
CA ASP A 78 7.40 -10.84 -26.24
C ASP A 78 8.06 -9.76 -25.38
N ALA A 79 7.67 -8.51 -25.58
CA ALA A 79 8.21 -7.36 -24.86
C ALA A 79 7.82 -7.34 -23.38
N ASN A 80 6.74 -8.04 -22.99
CA ASN A 80 6.29 -8.09 -21.59
C ASN A 80 7.06 -9.14 -20.76
N VAL A 81 7.79 -10.05 -21.42
CA VAL A 81 8.63 -11.02 -20.73
C VAL A 81 9.97 -10.37 -20.37
N PRO A 82 10.42 -10.45 -19.10
CA PRO A 82 11.70 -9.87 -18.70
C PRO A 82 12.88 -10.45 -19.50
N ARG A 83 13.62 -9.55 -20.18
CA ARG A 83 14.91 -9.87 -20.81
C ARG A 83 16.03 -9.87 -19.78
N CYS A 84 15.96 -8.95 -18.81
CA CYS A 84 16.83 -8.87 -17.65
C CYS A 84 16.11 -9.45 -16.41
N PHE A 85 16.66 -10.48 -15.80
CA PHE A 85 16.02 -11.18 -14.67
C PHE A 85 17.03 -11.59 -13.60
N PHE A 86 16.55 -11.83 -12.39
CA PHE A 86 17.43 -12.14 -11.25
C PHE A 86 18.18 -13.47 -11.42
N PRO A 87 19.46 -13.54 -11.03
CA PRO A 87 20.19 -14.80 -10.86
C PRO A 87 19.78 -15.53 -9.55
N TRP A 88 20.15 -16.80 -9.41
CA TRP A 88 19.82 -17.60 -8.21
C TRP A 88 20.61 -17.20 -6.95
N ASN A 89 21.81 -16.65 -7.11
CA ASN A 89 22.71 -16.30 -6.00
C ASN A 89 22.44 -14.91 -5.40
N TRP A 90 21.21 -14.40 -5.52
CA TRP A 90 20.72 -13.18 -4.88
C TRP A 90 19.82 -13.46 -3.69
N GLY A 91 19.63 -12.45 -2.85
CA GLY A 91 18.75 -12.50 -1.70
C GLY A 91 19.51 -12.66 -0.41
N TYR A 92 19.02 -13.52 0.48
CA TYR A 92 19.52 -13.66 1.85
C TYR A 92 19.84 -15.12 2.14
N GLU A 93 20.60 -15.39 3.20
CA GLU A 93 20.77 -16.72 3.78
C GLU A 93 20.38 -16.70 5.26
N ALA A 94 19.75 -17.77 5.75
CA ALA A 94 19.51 -17.95 7.18
C ALA A 94 20.85 -18.20 7.89
N SER A 95 21.18 -17.31 8.82
CA SER A 95 22.38 -17.41 9.64
C SER A 95 22.04 -18.08 10.99
N ASN A 96 22.93 -18.96 11.46
CA ASN A 96 22.86 -19.59 12.79
C ASN A 96 21.62 -20.47 13.07
N GLY A 97 20.93 -20.96 12.03
CA GLY A 97 19.76 -21.83 12.16
C GLY A 97 18.48 -21.13 12.62
N HIS A 98 17.43 -21.90 12.88
CA HIS A 98 16.12 -21.38 13.30
C HIS A 98 15.93 -21.48 14.82
N THR A 99 15.40 -20.43 15.42
CA THR A 99 14.94 -20.47 16.81
C THR A 99 13.45 -20.79 16.83
N ASN A 100 13.10 -22.03 17.15
CA ASN A 100 11.71 -22.48 17.21
C ASN A 100 11.08 -22.15 18.57
N THR A 101 9.82 -21.76 18.55
CA THR A 101 8.95 -21.65 19.73
C THR A 101 7.76 -22.59 19.57
N SER A 102 6.92 -22.73 20.60
CA SER A 102 5.66 -23.46 20.48
C SER A 102 4.65 -22.79 19.52
N THR A 103 4.87 -21.52 19.21
CA THR A 103 3.93 -20.67 18.47
C THR A 103 4.48 -20.19 17.13
N GLY A 104 5.66 -20.65 16.72
CA GLY A 104 6.32 -20.12 15.53
C GLY A 104 7.81 -20.40 15.48
N PHE A 105 8.53 -19.60 14.71
CA PHE A 105 9.99 -19.63 14.65
C PHE A 105 10.56 -18.30 14.16
N THR A 106 11.83 -18.06 14.46
CA THR A 106 12.58 -16.91 13.95
C THR A 106 13.87 -17.34 13.27
N ALA A 107 14.30 -16.56 12.29
CA ALA A 107 15.55 -16.74 11.57
C ALA A 107 16.21 -15.39 11.30
N GLN A 108 17.48 -15.25 11.66
CA GLN A 108 18.26 -14.08 11.28
C GLN A 108 18.77 -14.27 9.86
N LEU A 109 18.40 -13.38 8.95
CA LEU A 109 18.75 -13.49 7.54
C LEU A 109 19.88 -12.52 7.21
N LYS A 110 20.95 -13.02 6.62
CA LYS A 110 22.10 -12.22 6.17
C LYS A 110 22.07 -12.07 4.66
N ARG A 111 22.20 -10.84 4.16
CA ARG A 111 22.21 -10.57 2.73
C ARG A 111 23.39 -11.27 2.06
N LEU A 112 23.12 -11.97 0.95
CA LEU A 112 24.15 -12.55 0.10
C LEU A 112 24.91 -11.43 -0.64
N PRO A 113 26.22 -11.60 -0.89
CA PRO A 113 27.01 -10.62 -1.62
C PRO A 113 26.45 -10.48 -3.04
N SER A 114 25.77 -9.37 -3.31
CA SER A 114 25.12 -9.04 -4.58
C SER A 114 25.09 -7.52 -4.74
N PRO A 115 25.06 -6.97 -5.97
CA PRO A 115 24.93 -5.53 -6.17
C PRO A 115 23.68 -4.93 -5.52
N SER A 116 23.73 -3.63 -5.26
CA SER A 116 22.56 -2.87 -4.82
C SER A 116 21.76 -2.40 -6.03
N LEU A 117 20.44 -2.59 -6.03
CA LEU A 117 19.57 -2.03 -7.08
C LEU A 117 19.21 -0.57 -6.82
N PHE A 118 18.81 -0.24 -5.59
CA PHE A 118 18.25 1.06 -5.20
C PHE A 118 18.97 1.72 -4.03
N GLY A 119 20.13 1.20 -3.60
CA GLY A 119 20.90 1.70 -2.48
C GLY A 119 20.33 1.30 -1.11
N ASN A 120 21.12 1.53 -0.05
CA ASN A 120 20.71 1.34 1.35
C ASN A 120 20.11 -0.04 1.66
N ASP A 121 20.73 -1.11 1.13
CA ASP A 121 20.35 -2.49 1.46
C ASP A 121 20.53 -2.79 2.95
N VAL A 122 19.58 -3.51 3.53
CA VAL A 122 19.66 -3.97 4.91
C VAL A 122 20.49 -5.26 4.94
N ALA A 123 21.69 -5.18 5.54
CA ALA A 123 22.63 -6.31 5.58
C ALA A 123 22.10 -7.52 6.37
N THR A 124 21.31 -7.27 7.41
CA THR A 124 20.79 -8.29 8.32
C THR A 124 19.33 -8.00 8.62
N THR A 125 18.44 -8.92 8.26
CA THR A 125 17.00 -8.86 8.56
C THR A 125 16.61 -9.94 9.56
N LEU A 126 15.45 -9.80 10.18
CA LEU A 126 14.84 -10.79 11.05
C LEU A 126 13.56 -11.31 10.41
N PHE A 127 13.51 -12.61 10.13
CA PHE A 127 12.29 -13.31 9.78
C PHE A 127 11.63 -13.82 11.05
N THR A 128 10.36 -13.50 11.24
CA THR A 128 9.53 -13.97 12.35
C THR A 128 8.28 -14.60 11.78
N ALA A 129 8.03 -15.86 12.13
CA ALA A 129 6.84 -16.61 11.76
C ALA A 129 6.02 -16.97 12.98
N GLU A 130 4.71 -16.90 12.85
CA GLU A 130 3.72 -17.14 13.89
C GLU A 130 2.59 -18.05 13.38
N TYR A 131 2.34 -19.12 14.13
CA TYR A 131 1.20 -20.01 13.97
C TYR A 131 -0.01 -19.46 14.73
N GLN A 132 -0.66 -18.44 14.17
CA GLN A 132 -1.73 -17.71 14.86
C GLN A 132 -3.00 -18.55 15.01
N THR A 133 -3.49 -19.18 13.95
CA THR A 133 -4.63 -20.10 14.01
C THR A 133 -4.36 -21.35 13.19
N SER A 134 -5.23 -22.37 13.30
CA SER A 134 -5.19 -23.54 12.41
C SER A 134 -5.27 -23.19 10.92
N ASN A 135 -5.80 -22.01 10.57
CA ASN A 135 -6.03 -21.58 9.19
C ASN A 135 -5.28 -20.29 8.82
N ARG A 136 -4.58 -19.64 9.77
CA ARG A 136 -3.87 -18.39 9.56
C ARG A 136 -2.42 -18.51 9.98
N PHE A 137 -1.54 -18.37 9.00
CA PHE A 137 -0.10 -18.24 9.17
C PHE A 137 0.29 -16.77 9.01
N HIS A 138 1.09 -16.25 9.93
CA HIS A 138 1.64 -14.90 9.83
C HIS A 138 3.15 -14.99 9.76
N PHE A 139 3.77 -14.20 8.89
CA PHE A 139 5.21 -13.98 8.95
C PHE A 139 5.56 -12.54 8.59
N LYS A 140 6.61 -12.02 9.21
CA LYS A 140 7.16 -10.73 8.85
C LYS A 140 8.67 -10.74 8.74
N ILE A 141 9.19 -9.85 7.90
CA ILE A 141 10.61 -9.59 7.69
C ILE A 141 10.87 -8.14 8.10
N THR A 142 11.68 -7.95 9.13
CA THR A 142 12.05 -6.63 9.67
C THR A 142 13.55 -6.41 9.57
N ASP A 143 13.99 -5.15 9.73
CA ASP A 143 15.42 -4.86 9.94
C ASP A 143 15.82 -5.31 11.34
N PHE A 144 16.92 -6.07 11.44
CA PHE A 144 17.38 -6.62 12.72
C PHE A 144 17.94 -5.54 13.66
N ASN A 145 18.53 -4.48 13.11
CA ASN A 145 19.22 -3.45 13.89
C ASN A 145 18.40 -2.16 14.08
N ASN A 146 17.40 -1.92 13.22
CA ASN A 146 16.63 -0.69 13.22
C ASN A 146 15.13 -0.94 13.27
N ILE A 147 14.42 -0.11 14.03
CA ILE A 147 12.96 -0.09 14.01
C ILE A 147 12.52 0.60 12.71
N ARG A 148 11.65 -0.07 11.96
CA ARG A 148 11.04 0.45 10.74
C ARG A 148 9.58 0.81 11.01
N TYR A 149 8.99 1.58 10.10
CA TYR A 149 7.57 1.85 10.12
C TYR A 149 6.77 0.54 9.97
N GLU A 150 5.86 0.28 10.90
CA GLU A 150 4.85 -0.79 10.85
C GLU A 150 3.47 -0.13 10.88
N VAL A 151 2.49 -0.70 10.17
CA VAL A 151 1.14 -0.14 10.13
C VAL A 151 0.47 -0.33 11.49
N SER A 152 0.06 0.77 12.12
CA SER A 152 -0.76 0.72 13.34
C SER A 152 -2.23 0.50 12.97
N HIS A 153 -2.63 -0.77 12.80
CA HIS A 153 -3.99 -1.15 12.43
C HIS A 153 -4.88 -1.38 13.66
N GLU A 154 -6.05 -0.73 13.70
CA GLU A 154 -6.94 -0.70 14.86
C GLU A 154 -7.49 -2.08 15.27
N ASN A 155 -7.75 -2.96 14.29
CA ASN A 155 -8.36 -4.28 14.54
C ASN A 155 -7.36 -5.43 14.77
N ILE A 156 -6.08 -5.29 14.40
CA ILE A 156 -5.14 -6.43 14.34
C ILE A 156 -4.44 -6.72 15.69
N ASN A 157 -4.62 -5.88 16.70
CA ASN A 157 -4.07 -6.08 18.04
C ASN A 157 -4.84 -7.10 18.91
N LEU A 158 -5.77 -7.88 18.34
CA LEU A 158 -6.74 -8.69 19.09
C LEU A 158 -6.48 -10.21 19.10
N VAL A 159 -5.36 -10.70 18.57
CA VAL A 159 -5.12 -12.16 18.50
C VAL A 159 -4.32 -12.66 19.70
N ASP A 160 -4.99 -12.75 20.86
CA ASP A 160 -4.55 -13.59 21.99
C ASP A 160 -4.94 -15.05 21.70
N GLY A 161 -4.22 -15.70 20.81
CA GLY A 161 -4.43 -17.11 20.50
C GLY A 161 -3.23 -17.71 19.81
N SER A 162 -2.52 -18.60 20.50
CA SER A 162 -1.60 -19.51 19.85
C SER A 162 -2.37 -20.74 19.39
N ALA A 163 -2.27 -21.09 18.11
CA ALA A 163 -2.78 -22.36 17.63
C ALA A 163 -2.02 -23.52 18.28
N ASP A 164 -2.73 -24.61 18.56
CA ASP A 164 -2.09 -25.89 18.80
C ASP A 164 -1.41 -26.33 17.48
N ALA A 165 -0.08 -26.31 17.48
CA ALA A 165 0.76 -26.67 16.33
C ALA A 165 0.47 -28.10 15.80
N SER A 166 -0.21 -28.95 16.57
CA SER A 166 -0.60 -30.30 16.14
C SER A 166 -1.77 -30.35 15.15
N ASN A 167 -2.55 -29.26 14.99
CA ASN A 167 -3.77 -29.24 14.17
C ASN A 167 -3.78 -28.08 13.14
N LEU A 168 -2.63 -27.78 12.55
CA LEU A 168 -2.51 -26.76 11.50
C LEU A 168 -2.96 -27.32 10.14
N SER A 169 -3.78 -26.55 9.42
CA SER A 169 -4.18 -26.85 8.04
C SER A 169 -3.05 -26.63 7.03
N TYR A 170 -1.93 -26.08 7.49
CA TYR A 170 -0.74 -25.78 6.72
C TYR A 170 0.54 -26.31 7.38
N TYR A 171 1.58 -26.45 6.57
CA TYR A 171 2.96 -26.72 6.98
C TYR A 171 3.89 -25.73 6.26
N VAL A 172 4.97 -25.34 6.92
CA VAL A 172 5.98 -24.41 6.39
C VAL A 172 7.32 -25.14 6.21
N GLU A 173 7.84 -25.15 4.98
CA GLU A 173 9.21 -25.57 4.66
C GLU A 173 10.08 -24.33 4.57
N VAL A 174 11.30 -24.39 5.11
CA VAL A 174 12.29 -23.32 5.01
C VAL A 174 13.52 -23.86 4.31
N THR A 175 14.03 -23.12 3.33
CA THR A 175 15.34 -23.33 2.73
C THR A 175 16.26 -22.22 3.19
N ASP A 176 17.45 -22.56 3.68
CA ASP A 176 18.32 -21.60 4.33
C ASP A 176 19.13 -20.74 3.34
N LYS A 177 19.52 -21.29 2.18
CA LYS A 177 20.41 -20.60 1.23
C LYS A 177 20.12 -20.95 -0.23
N PRO A 178 19.71 -19.98 -1.07
CA PRO A 178 19.14 -18.70 -0.66
C PRO A 178 17.86 -18.94 0.17
N PHE A 179 17.59 -18.02 1.09
CA PHE A 179 16.46 -18.08 1.99
C PHE A 179 15.15 -18.09 1.20
N SER A 180 14.31 -19.09 1.44
CA SER A 180 12.95 -19.13 0.93
C SER A 180 12.03 -19.93 1.85
N ILE A 181 10.73 -19.65 1.75
CA ILE A 181 9.70 -20.41 2.44
C ILE A 181 8.72 -21.02 1.44
N LYS A 182 8.23 -22.20 1.77
CA LYS A 182 7.07 -22.81 1.09
C LYS A 182 5.98 -23.08 2.11
N ILE A 183 4.77 -22.65 1.80
CA ILE A 183 3.58 -22.92 2.61
C ILE A 183 2.76 -23.94 1.86
N MET A 184 2.47 -25.07 2.50
CA MET A 184 1.76 -26.18 1.88
C MET A 184 0.51 -26.54 2.67
N ARG A 185 -0.53 -26.97 1.98
CA ARG A 185 -1.74 -27.51 2.61
C ARG A 185 -1.46 -28.89 3.22
N THR A 186 -1.82 -29.09 4.48
CA THR A 186 -1.53 -30.33 5.24
C THR A 186 -2.23 -31.55 4.63
N SER A 187 -3.47 -31.40 4.17
CA SER A 187 -4.31 -32.52 3.73
C SER A 187 -3.84 -33.20 2.44
N ASN A 188 -3.26 -32.44 1.51
CA ASN A 188 -2.88 -32.94 0.17
C ASN A 188 -1.43 -32.61 -0.21
N ARG A 189 -0.66 -31.95 0.67
CA ARG A 189 0.72 -31.50 0.43
C ARG A 189 0.89 -30.57 -0.76
N ARG A 190 -0.19 -29.91 -1.21
CA ARG A 190 -0.13 -28.93 -2.29
C ARG A 190 0.61 -27.69 -1.81
N VAL A 191 1.61 -27.25 -2.58
CA VAL A 191 2.32 -25.98 -2.35
C VAL A 191 1.38 -24.83 -2.72
N LEU A 192 1.07 -23.98 -1.74
CA LEU A 192 0.18 -22.83 -1.89
C LEU A 192 0.97 -21.57 -2.24
N LEU A 193 2.12 -21.41 -1.59
CA LEU A 193 3.03 -20.29 -1.79
C LEU A 193 4.45 -20.82 -1.76
N ASP A 194 5.27 -20.36 -2.69
CA ASP A 194 6.68 -20.71 -2.78
C ASP A 194 7.48 -19.46 -3.16
N THR A 195 8.28 -18.96 -2.21
CA THR A 195 9.09 -17.76 -2.43
C THR A 195 10.38 -18.03 -3.19
N SER A 196 10.73 -19.29 -3.46
CA SER A 196 11.98 -19.64 -4.16
C SER A 196 12.00 -19.23 -5.63
N ILE A 197 10.88 -18.77 -6.18
CA ILE A 197 10.80 -18.26 -7.56
C ILE A 197 11.60 -16.97 -7.77
N GLY A 198 11.87 -16.19 -6.71
CA GLY A 198 12.60 -14.93 -6.80
C GLY A 198 13.33 -14.58 -5.51
N PRO A 199 14.31 -13.65 -5.56
CA PRO A 199 15.05 -13.27 -4.38
C PRO A 199 14.22 -12.37 -3.46
N LEU A 200 14.43 -12.51 -2.15
CA LEU A 200 14.08 -11.47 -1.18
C LEU A 200 14.98 -10.26 -1.43
N GLN A 201 14.39 -9.08 -1.65
CA GLN A 201 15.09 -7.81 -1.64
C GLN A 201 14.61 -6.98 -0.46
N PHE A 202 15.53 -6.40 0.31
CA PHE A 202 15.19 -5.61 1.48
C PHE A 202 16.16 -4.46 1.66
N ALA A 203 15.77 -3.30 1.14
CA ALA A 203 16.47 -2.04 1.26
C ALA A 203 15.57 -0.98 1.94
N GLN A 204 16.16 0.16 2.30
CA GLN A 204 15.43 1.22 3.03
C GLN A 204 14.14 1.66 2.32
N GLN A 205 14.19 1.79 0.98
CA GLN A 205 13.06 2.24 0.16
C GLN A 205 12.74 1.28 -1.00
N TYR A 206 13.12 0.01 -0.88
CA TYR A 206 12.77 -1.02 -1.85
C TYR A 206 12.72 -2.39 -1.19
N LEU A 207 11.52 -2.96 -1.10
CA LEU A 207 11.29 -4.29 -0.56
C LEU A 207 10.57 -5.11 -1.62
N GLN A 208 11.06 -6.32 -1.88
CA GLN A 208 10.47 -7.22 -2.87
C GLN A 208 10.38 -8.66 -2.33
N LEU A 209 9.23 -9.28 -2.54
CA LEU A 209 9.02 -10.71 -2.35
C LEU A 209 8.08 -11.25 -3.42
N SER A 210 8.42 -12.41 -3.97
CA SER A 210 7.64 -13.09 -5.01
C SER A 210 7.10 -14.41 -4.50
N PHE A 211 5.96 -14.83 -5.02
CA PHE A 211 5.32 -16.11 -4.69
C PHE A 211 4.89 -16.83 -5.97
N ARG A 212 5.36 -18.06 -6.16
CA ARG A 212 4.74 -18.98 -7.12
C ARG A 212 3.41 -19.48 -6.54
N LEU A 213 2.39 -19.54 -7.39
CA LEU A 213 1.02 -19.92 -7.03
C LEU A 213 0.63 -21.28 -7.63
N PRO A 214 -0.27 -22.04 -6.97
CA PRO A 214 -0.71 -23.34 -7.46
C PRO A 214 -1.69 -23.28 -8.63
N SER A 215 -2.27 -22.12 -8.91
CA SER A 215 -3.27 -21.92 -9.96
C SER A 215 -3.26 -20.47 -10.44
N ALA A 216 -3.85 -20.24 -11.62
CA ALA A 216 -4.07 -18.90 -12.17
C ALA A 216 -5.44 -18.30 -11.79
N ASN A 217 -6.19 -18.94 -10.87
CA ASN A 217 -7.50 -18.47 -10.43
C ASN A 217 -7.34 -17.50 -9.25
N VAL A 218 -6.83 -16.30 -9.55
CA VAL A 218 -6.50 -15.25 -8.59
C VAL A 218 -7.55 -14.13 -8.65
N TYR A 219 -7.98 -13.63 -7.49
CA TYR A 219 -9.03 -12.61 -7.32
C TYR A 219 -8.63 -11.62 -6.21
N GLY A 220 -9.03 -10.34 -6.28
CA GLY A 220 -8.69 -9.33 -5.27
C GLY A 220 -7.71 -8.28 -5.79
N LEU A 221 -6.87 -7.75 -4.91
CA LEU A 221 -6.10 -6.50 -5.11
C LEU A 221 -7.02 -5.29 -5.29
N GLY A 222 -6.52 -4.08 -5.04
CA GLY A 222 -7.32 -2.88 -5.25
C GLY A 222 -6.70 -1.60 -4.71
N GLU A 223 -7.29 -0.45 -5.02
CA GLU A 223 -8.48 -0.29 -5.87
C GLU A 223 -8.10 -0.01 -7.34
N HIS A 224 -8.71 -0.75 -8.27
CA HIS A 224 -8.47 -0.63 -9.71
C HIS A 224 -9.71 -1.00 -10.53
N VAL A 225 -9.71 -0.65 -11.81
CA VAL A 225 -10.62 -1.24 -12.80
C VAL A 225 -9.92 -2.43 -13.47
N HIS A 226 -10.09 -3.63 -12.92
CA HIS A 226 -9.46 -4.85 -13.49
C HIS A 226 -10.06 -5.31 -14.82
N GLN A 227 -11.24 -4.79 -15.19
CA GLN A 227 -12.08 -5.21 -16.34
C GLN A 227 -12.60 -6.65 -16.30
N GLN A 228 -11.91 -7.55 -15.59
CA GLN A 228 -12.31 -8.93 -15.33
C GLN A 228 -12.11 -9.24 -13.84
N TYR A 229 -12.98 -10.08 -13.28
CA TYR A 229 -12.88 -10.45 -11.86
C TYR A 229 -11.73 -11.43 -11.59
N ARG A 230 -11.59 -12.47 -12.43
CA ARG A 230 -10.41 -13.34 -12.39
C ARG A 230 -9.24 -12.60 -13.03
N HIS A 231 -8.13 -12.49 -12.33
CA HIS A 231 -6.95 -11.80 -12.81
C HIS A 231 -6.40 -12.38 -14.10
N ASN A 232 -5.95 -11.49 -14.98
CA ASN A 232 -5.09 -11.85 -16.09
C ASN A 232 -3.65 -11.97 -15.58
N MET A 233 -3.12 -13.19 -15.54
CA MET A 233 -1.76 -13.48 -15.09
C MET A 233 -0.68 -13.16 -16.14
N THR A 234 -1.01 -12.50 -17.25
CA THR A 234 -0.08 -12.24 -18.35
C THR A 234 0.60 -10.89 -18.19
N TRP A 235 1.63 -10.84 -17.33
CA TRP A 235 2.52 -9.70 -17.14
C TRP A 235 1.75 -8.39 -16.90
N LYS A 236 1.03 -8.35 -15.78
CA LYS A 236 0.22 -7.19 -15.36
C LYS A 236 0.76 -6.62 -14.06
N THR A 237 0.95 -5.30 -14.02
CA THR A 237 1.42 -4.60 -12.84
C THR A 237 0.34 -3.65 -12.34
N TRP A 238 -0.07 -3.84 -11.09
CA TRP A 238 -1.11 -3.06 -10.44
C TRP A 238 -0.49 -2.18 -9.35
N PRO A 239 -0.32 -0.87 -9.58
CA PRO A 239 0.18 0.05 -8.56
C PRO A 239 -0.89 0.27 -7.49
N ILE A 240 -0.50 0.32 -6.22
CA ILE A 240 -1.37 0.54 -5.06
C ILE A 240 -0.84 1.74 -4.29
N PHE A 241 -1.57 2.84 -4.39
CA PHE A 241 -1.36 4.06 -3.62
C PHE A 241 -2.63 4.92 -3.71
N THR A 242 -3.18 5.36 -2.60
CA THR A 242 -4.47 6.06 -2.60
C THR A 242 -4.39 7.37 -3.39
N ARG A 243 -5.27 7.53 -4.38
CA ARG A 243 -5.23 8.63 -5.34
C ARG A 243 -6.62 8.95 -5.88
N ASP A 244 -6.97 10.23 -5.88
CA ASP A 244 -8.11 10.72 -6.64
C ASP A 244 -7.79 10.65 -8.14
N ALA A 245 -8.46 9.74 -8.84
CA ALA A 245 -8.35 9.54 -10.26
C ALA A 245 -9.65 8.97 -10.82
N THR A 246 -10.00 9.32 -12.05
CA THR A 246 -11.15 8.71 -12.73
C THR A 246 -10.89 7.22 -12.96
N PRO A 247 -11.83 6.32 -12.61
CA PRO A 247 -11.73 4.91 -12.94
C PRO A 247 -11.73 4.75 -14.47
N THR A 248 -10.61 4.29 -15.01
CA THR A 248 -10.43 4.04 -16.45
C THR A 248 -9.93 2.63 -16.66
N GLU A 249 -9.97 2.14 -17.90
CA GLU A 249 -9.43 0.83 -18.27
C GLU A 249 -7.91 0.68 -18.04
N GLY A 250 -7.19 1.77 -17.77
CA GLY A 250 -5.76 1.75 -17.50
C GLY A 250 -5.42 1.11 -16.14
N MET A 251 -4.21 0.54 -16.04
CA MET A 251 -3.65 -0.01 -14.80
C MET A 251 -3.13 1.11 -13.88
N ILE A 252 -4.03 2.01 -13.48
CA ILE A 252 -3.73 3.12 -12.57
C ILE A 252 -4.25 2.81 -11.17
N ASN A 253 -3.57 3.33 -10.16
CA ASN A 253 -4.04 3.33 -8.78
C ASN A 253 -5.22 4.31 -8.59
N LEU A 254 -6.20 3.92 -7.76
CA LEU A 254 -7.41 4.69 -7.45
C LEU A 254 -7.49 4.99 -5.93
N TYR A 255 -8.70 5.07 -5.37
CA TYR A 255 -8.95 5.64 -4.06
C TYR A 255 -8.50 4.76 -2.90
N GLY A 256 -8.73 3.45 -2.99
CA GLY A 256 -8.38 2.46 -1.96
C GLY A 256 -7.01 1.79 -2.13
N ALA A 257 -6.51 1.22 -1.03
CA ALA A 257 -5.30 0.40 -0.99
C ALA A 257 -5.62 -0.97 -0.39
N HIS A 258 -5.79 -1.98 -1.23
CA HIS A 258 -6.18 -3.33 -0.87
C HIS A 258 -5.16 -4.33 -1.42
N THR A 259 -4.36 -4.92 -0.54
CA THR A 259 -3.29 -5.86 -0.92
C THR A 259 -3.74 -7.32 -0.91
N PHE A 260 -4.93 -7.60 -0.35
CA PHE A 260 -5.47 -8.95 -0.23
C PHE A 260 -5.82 -9.55 -1.58
N PHE A 261 -5.36 -10.78 -1.83
CA PHE A 261 -5.87 -11.61 -2.92
C PHE A 261 -6.25 -13.00 -2.41
N LEU A 262 -7.14 -13.64 -3.15
CA LEU A 262 -7.60 -15.02 -2.98
C LEU A 262 -7.19 -15.84 -4.20
N CYS A 263 -6.73 -17.06 -3.96
CA CYS A 263 -6.41 -18.04 -4.99
C CYS A 263 -7.23 -19.32 -4.79
N LEU A 264 -8.04 -19.66 -5.79
CA LEU A 264 -8.77 -20.93 -5.85
C LEU A 264 -7.84 -22.02 -6.39
N GLU A 265 -7.49 -23.01 -5.57
CA GLU A 265 -6.47 -24.00 -5.91
C GLU A 265 -6.93 -24.92 -7.04
N ASP A 266 -8.16 -25.45 -6.94
CA ASP A 266 -8.76 -26.38 -7.90
C ASP A 266 -10.28 -26.48 -7.72
N ALA A 267 -10.91 -27.39 -8.46
CA ALA A 267 -12.35 -27.60 -8.45
C ALA A 267 -12.91 -28.20 -7.14
N SER A 268 -12.07 -28.61 -6.17
CA SER A 268 -12.55 -29.03 -4.84
C SER A 268 -13.12 -27.88 -4.02
N GLY A 269 -12.79 -26.63 -4.39
CA GLY A 269 -13.11 -25.43 -3.62
C GLY A 269 -11.99 -24.99 -2.67
N SER A 270 -11.01 -25.86 -2.40
CA SER A 270 -9.85 -25.52 -1.57
C SER A 270 -9.20 -24.24 -2.07
N SER A 271 -9.04 -23.28 -1.16
CA SER A 271 -8.59 -21.94 -1.49
C SER A 271 -7.68 -21.42 -0.39
N PHE A 272 -6.86 -20.44 -0.75
CA PHE A 272 -6.12 -19.66 0.23
C PHE A 272 -6.11 -18.18 -0.16
N GLY A 273 -5.73 -17.32 0.76
CA GLY A 273 -5.58 -15.89 0.52
C GLY A 273 -4.31 -15.37 1.15
N VAL A 274 -3.84 -14.23 0.65
CA VAL A 274 -2.63 -13.55 1.15
C VAL A 274 -2.96 -12.08 1.33
N PHE A 275 -2.54 -11.53 2.46
CA PHE A 275 -2.65 -10.10 2.77
C PHE A 275 -1.28 -9.57 3.18
N LEU A 276 -0.88 -8.44 2.58
CA LEU A 276 0.33 -7.70 2.96
C LEU A 276 -0.08 -6.49 3.80
N MET A 277 0.32 -6.47 5.07
CA MET A 277 0.17 -5.33 5.97
C MET A 277 1.27 -4.29 5.71
N ASN A 278 1.08 -3.49 4.67
CA ASN A 278 1.95 -2.38 4.33
C ASN A 278 1.11 -1.30 3.62
N ASN A 279 1.29 -0.02 3.99
CA ASN A 279 0.56 1.10 3.40
C ASN A 279 1.47 2.13 2.70
N ASN A 280 2.73 1.76 2.44
CA ASN A 280 3.59 2.54 1.56
C ASN A 280 3.13 2.33 0.11
N ALA A 281 3.46 3.26 -0.78
CA ALA A 281 3.25 3.05 -2.21
C ALA A 281 3.92 1.75 -2.65
N MET A 282 3.19 0.97 -3.42
CA MET A 282 3.66 -0.33 -3.87
C MET A 282 3.08 -0.68 -5.22
N GLU A 283 3.55 -1.78 -5.78
CA GLU A 283 2.95 -2.41 -6.93
C GLU A 283 2.95 -3.92 -6.77
N VAL A 284 2.03 -4.56 -7.50
CA VAL A 284 1.86 -5.99 -7.53
C VAL A 284 1.91 -6.47 -8.97
N THR A 285 2.95 -7.23 -9.32
CA THR A 285 3.13 -7.81 -10.66
C THR A 285 2.61 -9.24 -10.70
N LEU A 286 1.76 -9.56 -11.68
CA LEU A 286 1.23 -10.90 -11.96
C LEU A 286 1.84 -11.44 -13.24
N GLN A 287 2.36 -12.67 -13.19
CA GLN A 287 3.03 -13.32 -14.32
C GLN A 287 2.56 -14.76 -14.56
N PRO A 288 2.80 -15.35 -15.75
CA PRO A 288 2.15 -16.60 -16.18
C PRO A 288 2.62 -17.88 -15.47
N ALA A 289 3.64 -17.81 -14.60
CA ALA A 289 4.21 -18.98 -13.92
C ALA A 289 3.19 -19.97 -13.33
N PRO A 290 2.01 -19.58 -12.77
CA PRO A 290 1.53 -18.28 -12.29
C PRO A 290 2.27 -17.81 -11.03
N ALA A 291 2.59 -16.52 -10.95
CA ALA A 291 3.25 -15.93 -9.79
C ALA A 291 2.84 -14.48 -9.56
N ILE A 292 3.07 -14.02 -8.34
CA ILE A 292 2.79 -12.67 -7.87
C ILE A 292 4.01 -12.10 -7.17
N THR A 293 4.40 -10.88 -7.52
CA THR A 293 5.54 -10.16 -6.94
C THR A 293 5.05 -8.85 -6.34
N TYR A 294 5.30 -8.66 -5.04
CA TYR A 294 5.10 -7.38 -4.36
C TYR A 294 6.38 -6.57 -4.41
N ARG A 295 6.29 -5.29 -4.78
CA ARG A 295 7.37 -4.30 -4.62
C ARG A 295 6.84 -3.09 -3.89
N THR A 296 7.40 -2.76 -2.73
CA THR A 296 6.98 -1.61 -1.92
C THR A 296 8.15 -0.70 -1.59
N ILE A 297 7.89 0.60 -1.48
CA ILE A 297 8.94 1.62 -1.30
C ILE A 297 9.26 1.95 0.17
N GLY A 298 8.77 1.15 1.12
CA GLY A 298 9.01 1.41 2.53
C GLY A 298 8.31 0.42 3.46
N GLY A 299 8.38 0.71 4.76
CA GLY A 299 7.82 -0.15 5.81
C GLY A 299 8.56 -1.49 5.92
N ILE A 300 7.82 -2.55 6.22
CA ILE A 300 8.30 -3.94 6.33
C ILE A 300 7.50 -4.87 5.41
N LEU A 301 7.94 -6.12 5.27
CA LEU A 301 7.13 -7.18 4.64
C LEU A 301 6.43 -7.95 5.75
N ASP A 302 5.14 -7.67 5.99
CA ASP A 302 4.30 -8.31 7.00
C ASP A 302 3.13 -9.01 6.30
N PHE A 303 3.18 -10.33 6.24
CA PHE A 303 2.26 -11.16 5.45
C PHE A 303 1.41 -12.08 6.33
N TYR A 304 0.13 -12.14 5.98
CA TYR A 304 -0.81 -13.11 6.49
C TYR A 304 -1.26 -14.05 5.37
N VAL A 305 -1.30 -15.34 5.65
CA VAL A 305 -1.75 -16.38 4.73
C VAL A 305 -2.91 -17.13 5.37
N PHE A 306 -4.05 -17.14 4.68
CA PHE A 306 -5.30 -17.72 5.16
C PHE A 306 -5.66 -18.94 4.33
N LEU A 307 -6.05 -20.04 4.96
CA LEU A 307 -6.48 -21.26 4.29
C LEU A 307 -7.97 -21.51 4.54
N GLY A 308 -8.68 -21.95 3.51
CA GLY A 308 -10.07 -22.37 3.59
C GLY A 308 -10.34 -23.59 2.73
N ASN A 309 -11.41 -24.31 3.03
CA ASN A 309 -11.93 -25.37 2.17
C ASN A 309 -12.85 -24.83 1.06
N THR A 310 -13.24 -23.55 1.15
CA THR A 310 -13.97 -22.79 0.11
C THR A 310 -13.41 -21.37 0.00
N PRO A 311 -13.62 -20.66 -1.12
CA PRO A 311 -13.28 -19.23 -1.22
C PRO A 311 -13.90 -18.37 -0.11
N GLU A 312 -15.15 -18.64 0.27
CA GLU A 312 -15.84 -17.90 1.32
C GLU A 312 -15.17 -18.05 2.68
N GLN A 313 -14.64 -19.23 3.01
CA GLN A 313 -13.91 -19.44 4.26
C GLN A 313 -12.61 -18.63 4.30
N VAL A 314 -11.93 -18.46 3.17
CA VAL A 314 -10.74 -17.60 3.08
C VAL A 314 -11.12 -16.14 3.35
N VAL A 315 -12.23 -15.66 2.78
CA VAL A 315 -12.74 -14.30 3.05
C VAL A 315 -13.12 -14.15 4.53
N GLN A 316 -13.73 -15.16 5.14
CA GLN A 316 -14.05 -15.14 6.58
C GLN A 316 -12.79 -15.05 7.45
N GLU A 317 -11.75 -15.83 7.16
CA GLU A 317 -10.48 -15.80 7.89
C GLU A 317 -9.75 -14.46 7.73
N TYR A 318 -9.81 -13.85 6.54
CA TYR A 318 -9.30 -12.50 6.30
C TYR A 318 -10.05 -11.45 7.14
N LEU A 319 -11.38 -11.46 7.08
CA LEU A 319 -12.23 -10.51 7.83
C LEU A 319 -12.17 -10.72 9.34
N GLU A 320 -11.88 -11.95 9.80
CA GLU A 320 -11.61 -12.21 11.22
C GLU A 320 -10.34 -11.50 11.70
N LEU A 321 -9.35 -11.35 10.83
CA LEU A 321 -8.12 -10.61 11.13
C LEU A 321 -8.33 -9.09 11.04
N VAL A 322 -8.81 -8.59 9.90
CA VAL A 322 -8.84 -7.14 9.63
C VAL A 322 -10.05 -6.41 10.21
N GLY A 323 -11.03 -7.15 10.72
CA GLY A 323 -12.30 -6.63 11.19
C GLY A 323 -13.44 -6.94 10.22
N ARG A 324 -14.53 -7.50 10.77
CA ARG A 324 -15.74 -7.80 10.00
C ARG A 324 -16.48 -6.50 9.64
N PRO A 325 -17.17 -6.45 8.49
CA PRO A 325 -17.97 -5.29 8.14
C PRO A 325 -19.02 -5.00 9.22
N PHE A 326 -19.25 -3.72 9.49
CA PHE A 326 -20.34 -3.31 10.37
C PHE A 326 -21.68 -3.71 9.76
N LEU A 327 -22.69 -3.95 10.61
CA LEU A 327 -24.05 -4.18 10.14
C LEU A 327 -24.66 -2.84 9.70
N PRO A 328 -24.95 -2.63 8.40
CA PRO A 328 -25.50 -1.37 7.95
C PRO A 328 -26.94 -1.17 8.46
N PRO A 329 -27.37 0.08 8.72
CA PRO A 329 -28.76 0.34 9.08
C PRO A 329 -29.67 -0.06 7.92
N TYR A 330 -30.82 -0.64 8.22
CA TYR A 330 -31.69 -1.25 7.21
C TYR A 330 -32.06 -0.31 6.06
N TRP A 331 -32.32 0.97 6.35
CA TRP A 331 -32.66 1.99 5.36
C TRP A 331 -31.55 2.22 4.31
N SER A 332 -30.29 1.94 4.63
CA SER A 332 -29.17 2.11 3.70
C SER A 332 -29.14 1.05 2.58
N LEU A 333 -29.92 -0.02 2.72
CA LEU A 333 -30.14 -1.01 1.65
C LEU A 333 -31.19 -0.54 0.63
N GLY A 334 -31.94 0.51 0.94
CA GLY A 334 -32.90 1.14 0.04
C GLY A 334 -32.22 1.92 -1.09
N PHE A 335 -32.99 2.28 -2.11
CA PHE A 335 -32.47 3.07 -3.23
C PHE A 335 -32.14 4.49 -2.79
N GLN A 336 -31.06 5.02 -3.35
CA GLN A 336 -30.45 6.28 -2.95
C GLN A 336 -30.26 7.17 -4.17
N LEU A 337 -30.67 8.43 -4.07
CA LEU A 337 -30.62 9.38 -5.19
C LEU A 337 -29.66 10.52 -4.86
N SER A 338 -28.74 10.74 -5.79
CA SER A 338 -27.71 11.76 -5.67
C SER A 338 -27.41 12.38 -7.03
N ARG A 339 -26.87 13.58 -7.00
CA ARG A 339 -26.15 14.22 -8.11
C ARG A 339 -25.29 15.33 -7.54
N ARG A 340 -24.22 15.63 -8.26
CA ARG A 340 -23.49 16.88 -8.10
C ARG A 340 -24.31 18.03 -8.66
N ASP A 341 -24.48 19.08 -7.86
CA ASP A 341 -25.15 20.32 -8.22
C ASP A 341 -26.61 20.14 -8.67
N TYR A 342 -27.55 20.27 -7.74
CA TYR A 342 -28.99 20.32 -8.06
C TYR A 342 -29.42 21.69 -8.61
N GLY A 343 -28.63 22.75 -8.39
CA GLY A 343 -29.00 24.12 -8.71
C GLY A 343 -29.94 24.78 -7.68
N GLY A 344 -29.91 24.32 -6.42
CA GLY A 344 -30.64 24.91 -5.28
C GLY A 344 -31.86 24.11 -4.81
N ILE A 345 -32.43 24.55 -3.68
CA ILE A 345 -33.48 23.82 -2.94
C ILE A 345 -34.73 23.50 -3.78
N ASN A 346 -35.14 24.41 -4.67
CA ASN A 346 -36.33 24.21 -5.50
C ASN A 346 -36.15 23.05 -6.49
N LYS A 347 -34.94 22.93 -7.07
CA LYS A 347 -34.63 21.85 -8.00
C LYS A 347 -34.43 20.53 -7.27
N LEU A 348 -33.84 20.54 -6.08
CA LEU A 348 -33.78 19.38 -5.20
C LEU A 348 -35.21 18.86 -4.87
N LYS A 349 -36.10 19.75 -4.42
CA LYS A 349 -37.52 19.44 -4.15
C LYS A 349 -38.25 18.88 -5.37
N GLU A 350 -38.05 19.48 -6.55
CA GLU A 350 -38.64 19.00 -7.81
C GLU A 350 -38.19 17.56 -8.12
N VAL A 351 -36.90 17.25 -7.93
CA VAL A 351 -36.35 15.90 -8.15
C VAL A 351 -36.93 14.91 -7.16
N VAL A 352 -37.02 15.24 -5.87
CA VAL A 352 -37.65 14.36 -4.87
C VAL A 352 -39.11 14.12 -5.19
N SER A 353 -39.87 15.19 -5.42
CA SER A 353 -41.31 15.14 -5.67
C SER A 353 -41.65 14.27 -6.88
N ARG A 354 -40.96 14.45 -8.02
CA ARG A 354 -41.26 13.68 -9.24
C ARG A 354 -40.95 12.18 -9.09
N ASN A 355 -39.93 11.80 -8.33
CA ASN A 355 -39.61 10.39 -8.09
C ASN A 355 -40.64 9.73 -7.17
N ARG A 356 -41.10 10.46 -6.15
CA ARG A 356 -42.19 10.02 -5.26
C ARG A 356 -43.52 9.89 -6.00
N LEU A 357 -43.85 10.85 -6.87
CA LEU A 357 -45.05 10.80 -7.73
C LEU A 357 -45.01 9.63 -8.73
N ALA A 358 -43.81 9.20 -9.13
CA ALA A 358 -43.61 8.02 -9.95
C ALA A 358 -43.57 6.70 -9.13
N GLU A 359 -43.81 6.76 -7.81
CA GLU A 359 -43.81 5.62 -6.90
C GLU A 359 -42.51 4.80 -6.93
N ILE A 360 -41.37 5.45 -7.19
CA ILE A 360 -40.05 4.80 -7.11
C ILE A 360 -39.74 4.50 -5.64
N PRO A 361 -39.42 3.24 -5.25
CA PRO A 361 -38.91 2.93 -3.92
C PRO A 361 -37.63 3.73 -3.68
N TYR A 362 -37.63 4.62 -2.69
CA TYR A 362 -36.64 5.68 -2.58
C TYR A 362 -36.44 6.13 -1.12
N ASP A 363 -35.41 5.59 -0.47
CA ASP A 363 -35.16 5.79 0.95
C ASP A 363 -34.27 7.00 1.23
N VAL A 364 -33.27 7.31 0.39
CA VAL A 364 -32.17 8.21 0.80
C VAL A 364 -31.87 9.33 -0.21
N GLN A 365 -32.11 10.58 0.19
CA GLN A 365 -31.71 11.77 -0.57
C GLN A 365 -30.33 12.27 -0.14
N TYR A 366 -29.45 12.51 -1.11
CA TYR A 366 -28.14 13.13 -0.90
C TYR A 366 -28.13 14.59 -1.30
N SER A 367 -27.38 15.40 -0.58
CA SER A 367 -26.87 16.67 -1.10
C SER A 367 -25.35 16.64 -1.21
N ASP A 368 -24.86 16.97 -2.40
CA ASP A 368 -23.43 17.20 -2.69
C ASP A 368 -23.05 18.63 -2.24
N ILE A 369 -21.82 19.06 -2.51
CA ILE A 369 -21.19 20.28 -1.98
C ILE A 369 -21.95 21.59 -2.27
N ASP A 370 -22.93 21.57 -3.17
CA ASP A 370 -23.75 22.73 -3.51
C ASP A 370 -24.69 23.17 -2.37
N TYR A 371 -24.99 22.32 -1.39
CA TYR A 371 -25.75 22.75 -0.21
C TYR A 371 -24.95 23.69 0.71
N MET A 372 -23.63 23.67 0.63
CA MET A 372 -22.71 24.37 1.54
C MET A 372 -22.48 25.83 1.11
N ASP A 373 -22.37 26.75 2.07
CA ASP A 373 -21.96 28.13 1.80
C ASP A 373 -20.50 28.16 1.32
N GLY A 374 -20.27 28.55 0.07
CA GLY A 374 -18.94 28.60 -0.52
C GLY A 374 -18.20 27.26 -0.49
N LYS A 375 -18.93 26.13 -0.47
CA LYS A 375 -18.38 24.77 -0.40
C LYS A 375 -17.57 24.49 0.87
N LYS A 376 -17.85 25.22 1.96
CA LYS A 376 -17.25 24.99 3.28
C LYS A 376 -18.10 23.95 4.03
N ASP A 377 -17.48 22.92 4.58
CA ASP A 377 -18.20 21.96 5.45
C ASP A 377 -18.95 22.67 6.60
N PHE A 378 -19.83 21.98 7.31
CA PHE A 378 -20.54 22.54 8.48
C PHE A 378 -21.28 23.87 8.23
N THR A 379 -21.68 24.14 6.99
CA THR A 379 -22.47 25.32 6.61
C THR A 379 -23.60 24.94 5.65
N VAL A 380 -24.61 25.80 5.56
CA VAL A 380 -25.66 25.76 4.54
C VAL A 380 -25.64 27.08 3.78
N ASP A 381 -25.74 27.02 2.45
CA ASP A 381 -25.96 28.21 1.63
C ASP A 381 -27.40 28.71 1.83
N GLU A 382 -27.57 29.70 2.71
CA GLU A 382 -28.87 30.26 3.05
C GLU A 382 -29.58 30.98 1.89
N VAL A 383 -28.92 31.19 0.75
CA VAL A 383 -29.52 31.78 -0.45
C VAL A 383 -30.02 30.68 -1.37
N ALA A 384 -29.11 29.80 -1.82
CA ALA A 384 -29.44 28.72 -2.76
C ALA A 384 -30.26 27.61 -2.11
N TYR A 385 -30.06 27.39 -0.81
CA TYR A 385 -30.64 26.32 -0.01
C TYR A 385 -31.48 26.82 1.17
N SER A 386 -32.10 28.01 1.03
CA SER A 386 -33.05 28.53 2.02
C SER A 386 -34.14 27.52 2.40
N GLY A 387 -34.30 27.29 3.70
CA GLY A 387 -35.29 26.34 4.22
C GLY A 387 -34.92 24.86 4.00
N LEU A 388 -33.64 24.55 3.82
CA LEU A 388 -33.16 23.16 3.77
C LEU A 388 -33.52 22.35 5.03
N PRO A 389 -33.40 22.87 6.28
CA PRO A 389 -33.81 22.13 7.47
C PRO A 389 -35.30 21.71 7.44
N ASP A 390 -36.20 22.59 6.99
CA ASP A 390 -37.62 22.27 6.85
C ASP A 390 -37.86 21.17 5.79
N PHE A 391 -37.06 21.17 4.73
CA PHE A 391 -37.13 20.12 3.71
C PHE A 391 -36.62 18.77 4.22
N VAL A 392 -35.57 18.76 5.04
CA VAL A 392 -35.10 17.53 5.70
C VAL A 392 -36.19 16.95 6.60
N LYS A 393 -36.89 17.80 7.34
CA LYS A 393 -38.07 17.37 8.11
C LYS A 393 -39.17 16.78 7.22
N GLU A 394 -39.43 17.38 6.05
CA GLU A 394 -40.37 16.81 5.07
C GLU A 394 -39.91 15.42 4.59
N LEU A 395 -38.61 15.21 4.35
CA LEU A 395 -38.08 13.89 4.02
C LEU A 395 -38.36 12.88 5.13
N HIS A 396 -38.09 13.25 6.39
CA HIS A 396 -38.35 12.40 7.56
C HIS A 396 -39.84 12.09 7.76
N ASP A 397 -40.73 13.07 7.58
CA ASP A 397 -42.19 12.89 7.65
C ASP A 397 -42.69 11.88 6.60
N ASN A 398 -41.93 11.69 5.52
CA ASN A 398 -42.20 10.70 4.47
C ASN A 398 -41.39 9.40 4.62
N GLY A 399 -40.72 9.20 5.76
CA GLY A 399 -39.95 8.00 6.06
C GLY A 399 -38.60 7.91 5.33
N GLN A 400 -38.18 8.99 4.65
CA GLN A 400 -36.91 9.05 3.93
C GLN A 400 -35.78 9.50 4.87
N LYS A 401 -34.55 9.41 4.34
CA LYS A 401 -33.29 9.75 5.01
C LYS A 401 -32.55 10.80 4.21
N TYR A 402 -31.82 11.64 4.91
CA TYR A 402 -31.04 12.72 4.31
C TYR A 402 -29.56 12.57 4.61
N LEU A 403 -28.74 12.42 3.58
CA LEU A 403 -27.29 12.29 3.68
C LEU A 403 -26.61 13.52 3.11
N ILE A 404 -25.55 13.96 3.78
CA ILE A 404 -24.73 15.08 3.34
C ILE A 404 -23.31 14.62 3.00
N ILE A 405 -22.72 15.23 1.98
CA ILE A 405 -21.29 15.08 1.73
C ILE A 405 -20.48 15.87 2.77
N MET A 406 -19.30 15.36 3.15
CA MET A 406 -18.30 16.12 3.91
C MET A 406 -16.92 15.94 3.30
N ASN A 407 -16.17 17.04 3.24
CA ASN A 407 -14.80 17.04 2.76
C ASN A 407 -13.83 16.80 3.94
N PRO A 408 -12.70 16.10 3.75
CA PRO A 408 -11.72 15.87 4.82
C PRO A 408 -10.77 17.07 4.99
N GLY A 409 -11.18 18.27 4.63
CA GLY A 409 -10.31 19.44 4.48
C GLY A 409 -11.09 20.69 4.80
N ILE A 410 -10.54 21.50 5.70
CA ILE A 410 -11.21 22.69 6.24
C ILE A 410 -10.64 23.94 5.60
N SER A 411 -11.52 24.80 5.06
CA SER A 411 -11.14 26.10 4.51
C SER A 411 -10.28 26.89 5.50
N LYS A 412 -9.10 27.30 5.05
CA LYS A 412 -8.13 28.06 5.83
C LYS A 412 -8.56 29.53 5.93
N ASN A 413 -9.56 29.80 6.75
CA ASN A 413 -10.17 31.12 6.90
C ASN A 413 -10.32 31.48 8.38
N SER A 414 -9.68 32.58 8.82
CA SER A 414 -9.74 33.03 10.23
C SER A 414 -11.12 33.53 10.68
N ASN A 415 -12.05 33.74 9.75
CA ASN A 415 -13.44 34.09 10.05
C ASN A 415 -14.36 32.87 10.08
N TYR A 416 -13.81 31.66 9.99
CA TYR A 416 -14.56 30.40 9.92
C TYR A 416 -14.33 29.57 11.19
N GLU A 417 -15.39 29.36 11.98
CA GLU A 417 -15.31 28.77 13.33
C GLU A 417 -14.64 27.37 13.35
N PRO A 418 -14.97 26.42 12.46
CA PRO A 418 -14.32 25.10 12.45
C PRO A 418 -12.80 25.18 12.28
N TYR A 419 -12.32 26.11 11.45
CA TYR A 419 -10.89 26.38 11.29
C TYR A 419 -10.25 26.95 12.55
N ASN A 420 -10.90 27.91 13.22
CA ASN A 420 -10.37 28.50 14.45
C ASN A 420 -10.33 27.47 15.59
N ASN A 421 -11.41 26.71 15.78
CA ASN A 421 -11.51 25.68 16.81
C ASN A 421 -10.46 24.57 16.61
N GLY A 422 -10.30 24.09 15.39
CA GLY A 422 -9.29 23.06 15.09
C GLY A 422 -7.86 23.58 15.23
N SER A 423 -7.62 24.86 14.88
CA SER A 423 -6.31 25.50 15.07
C SER A 423 -5.95 25.63 16.54
N LEU A 424 -6.90 26.00 17.40
CA LEU A 424 -6.71 26.06 18.87
C LEU A 424 -6.41 24.68 19.46
N LYS A 425 -7.10 23.64 18.98
CA LYS A 425 -6.87 22.24 19.38
C LYS A 425 -5.67 21.57 18.68
N ARG A 426 -5.02 22.25 17.73
CA ARG A 426 -3.85 21.78 16.97
C ARG A 426 -4.11 20.45 16.24
N VAL A 427 -5.24 20.35 15.56
CA VAL A 427 -5.71 19.10 14.92
C VAL A 427 -5.26 18.92 13.47
N TRP A 428 -4.50 19.85 12.92
CA TRP A 428 -4.10 19.81 11.50
C TRP A 428 -2.81 19.02 11.28
N ILE A 429 -2.70 18.38 10.12
CA ILE A 429 -1.45 17.82 9.61
C ILE A 429 -0.38 18.93 9.53
N LEU A 430 0.82 18.63 10.01
CA LEU A 430 1.96 19.53 9.94
C LEU A 430 2.74 19.35 8.63
N GLY A 431 3.11 20.46 8.01
CA GLY A 431 4.13 20.53 6.97
C GLY A 431 5.44 21.11 7.50
N ASN A 432 6.41 21.32 6.62
CA ASN A 432 7.74 21.81 7.00
C ASN A 432 7.73 23.20 7.67
N ASN A 433 6.76 24.06 7.32
CA ASN A 433 6.68 25.46 7.74
C ASN A 433 5.38 25.79 8.50
N GLY A 434 4.80 24.83 9.23
CA GLY A 434 3.54 25.01 9.97
C GLY A 434 2.51 23.97 9.57
N PHE A 435 1.24 24.36 9.41
CA PHE A 435 0.20 23.44 8.90
C PHE A 435 0.43 23.12 7.42
N ALA A 436 0.15 21.89 7.02
CA ALA A 436 0.04 21.54 5.62
C ALA A 436 -1.16 22.30 5.02
N VAL A 437 -0.94 22.93 3.87
CA VAL A 437 -1.96 23.69 3.15
C VAL A 437 -2.00 23.19 1.71
N GLY A 438 -3.18 22.79 1.27
CA GLY A 438 -3.47 22.43 -0.13
C GLY A 438 -4.62 23.29 -0.68
N GLU A 439 -5.15 22.90 -1.82
CA GLU A 439 -6.30 23.55 -2.46
C GLU A 439 -7.48 22.57 -2.50
N GLY A 440 -8.62 22.98 -1.95
CA GLY A 440 -9.86 22.22 -1.96
C GLY A 440 -11.00 23.00 -2.62
N TYR A 441 -12.21 22.46 -2.55
CA TYR A 441 -13.40 23.15 -3.05
C TYR A 441 -13.61 24.58 -2.55
N PRO A 442 -13.40 24.91 -1.26
CA PRO A 442 -13.53 26.27 -0.74
C PRO A 442 -12.26 27.12 -0.92
N GLY A 443 -11.28 26.66 -1.69
CA GLY A 443 -9.98 27.31 -1.89
C GLY A 443 -8.89 26.77 -0.94
N PRO A 444 -7.98 27.62 -0.42
CA PRO A 444 -6.90 27.19 0.47
C PRO A 444 -7.43 26.44 1.68
N THR A 445 -6.88 25.25 1.94
CA THR A 445 -7.45 24.27 2.86
C THR A 445 -6.38 23.63 3.74
N VAL A 446 -6.70 23.40 5.02
CA VAL A 446 -5.90 22.59 5.96
C VAL A 446 -6.52 21.21 6.14
N PHE A 447 -5.70 20.21 6.46
CA PHE A 447 -6.12 18.83 6.57
C PHE A 447 -6.14 18.40 8.03
N PRO A 448 -7.28 17.92 8.58
CA PRO A 448 -7.32 17.30 9.89
C PRO A 448 -6.45 16.03 9.92
N ASP A 449 -5.69 15.85 10.99
CA ASP A 449 -4.94 14.64 11.28
C ASP A 449 -5.84 13.67 12.06
N TYR A 450 -6.57 12.83 11.34
CA TYR A 450 -7.47 11.84 11.94
C TYR A 450 -6.76 10.73 12.74
N THR A 451 -5.43 10.66 12.70
CA THR A 451 -4.66 9.75 13.58
C THR A 451 -4.49 10.32 14.99
N ASN A 452 -4.70 11.62 15.15
CA ASN A 452 -4.68 12.29 16.44
C ASN A 452 -6.05 12.17 17.14
N PRO A 453 -6.15 11.56 18.33
CA PRO A 453 -7.44 11.41 19.04
C PRO A 453 -8.12 12.75 19.34
N VAL A 454 -7.37 13.84 19.53
CA VAL A 454 -7.92 15.19 19.73
C VAL A 454 -8.63 15.69 18.46
N CYS A 455 -8.16 15.28 17.28
CA CYS A 455 -8.84 15.57 16.01
C CYS A 455 -10.19 14.86 15.94
N THR A 456 -10.27 13.59 16.38
CA THR A 456 -11.52 12.83 16.44
C THR A 456 -12.55 13.50 17.34
N GLU A 457 -12.14 13.98 18.51
CA GLU A 457 -13.03 14.75 19.41
C GLU A 457 -13.50 16.05 18.76
N TRP A 458 -12.58 16.82 18.18
CA TRP A 458 -12.92 18.07 17.48
C TRP A 458 -13.90 17.83 16.32
N TRP A 459 -13.67 16.79 15.51
CA TRP A 459 -14.56 16.44 14.40
C TRP A 459 -15.95 16.07 14.91
N THR A 460 -16.02 15.25 15.96
CA THR A 460 -17.29 14.87 16.61
C THR A 460 -18.05 16.11 17.11
N ASP A 461 -17.36 17.06 17.74
CA ASP A 461 -17.96 18.33 18.19
C ASP A 461 -18.50 19.16 17.01
N GLN A 462 -17.78 19.23 15.87
CA GLN A 462 -18.25 19.97 14.70
C GLN A 462 -19.48 19.30 14.07
N VAL A 463 -19.45 17.97 13.92
CA VAL A 463 -20.57 17.20 13.38
C VAL A 463 -21.81 17.34 14.26
N ALA A 464 -21.67 17.23 15.58
CA ALA A 464 -22.78 17.37 16.53
C ALA A 464 -23.40 18.78 16.45
N LYS A 465 -22.58 19.83 16.49
CA LYS A 465 -23.05 21.22 16.33
C LYS A 465 -23.78 21.44 15.01
N PHE A 466 -23.29 20.87 13.92
CA PHE A 466 -23.94 21.02 12.62
C PHE A 466 -25.23 20.23 12.52
N HIS A 467 -25.29 19.05 13.14
CA HIS A 467 -26.51 18.24 13.21
C HIS A 467 -27.64 18.95 13.97
N ASP A 468 -27.33 19.75 15.00
CA ASP A 468 -28.32 20.58 15.70
C ASP A 468 -28.99 21.63 14.78
N HIS A 469 -28.33 22.01 13.68
CA HIS A 469 -28.86 22.95 12.69
C HIS A 469 -29.52 22.24 11.50
N LEU A 470 -28.99 21.08 11.11
CA LEU A 470 -29.44 20.29 9.97
C LEU A 470 -29.45 18.80 10.35
N GLU A 471 -30.63 18.22 10.55
CA GLU A 471 -30.80 16.84 11.06
C GLU A 471 -30.53 15.77 9.96
N PHE A 472 -29.27 15.61 9.53
CA PHE A 472 -28.88 14.57 8.58
C PHE A 472 -28.76 13.17 9.23
N ASP A 473 -29.11 12.13 8.49
CA ASP A 473 -29.11 10.72 8.96
C ASP A 473 -27.80 9.97 8.70
N GLY A 474 -26.89 10.56 7.94
CA GLY A 474 -25.60 9.98 7.60
C GLY A 474 -24.69 10.95 6.87
N VAL A 475 -23.41 10.58 6.78
CA VAL A 475 -22.37 11.39 6.14
C VAL A 475 -21.68 10.59 5.04
N TRP A 476 -21.56 11.20 3.87
CA TRP A 476 -20.74 10.74 2.77
C TRP A 476 -19.39 11.45 2.80
N ILE A 477 -18.37 10.77 3.32
CA ILE A 477 -17.00 11.29 3.31
C ILE A 477 -16.37 11.07 1.92
N VAL A 478 -15.75 12.11 1.36
CA VAL A 478 -15.09 12.05 0.04
C VAL A 478 -13.62 12.43 0.11
N SER A 479 -12.90 12.31 -1.00
CA SER A 479 -11.55 12.87 -1.13
C SER A 479 -11.49 13.64 -2.46
N TYR A 480 -11.31 14.96 -2.40
CA TYR A 480 -11.03 15.79 -3.57
C TYR A 480 -10.15 16.97 -3.16
N TYR A 481 -8.88 16.91 -3.56
CA TYR A 481 -7.91 17.99 -3.36
C TYR A 481 -6.90 17.95 -4.50
N SER A 482 -6.43 19.13 -4.91
CA SER A 482 -5.39 19.29 -5.93
C SER A 482 -4.08 19.75 -5.32
#